data_AF-A0AAJ2TF32-F1
#
_entry.id   AF-A0AAJ2TF32-F1
#
_cell.length_a   1.000
_cell.length_b   1.000
_cell.length_c   1.000
_cell.angle_alpha   90.00
_cell.angle_beta   90.00
_cell.angle_gamma   90.00
#
_symmetry.space_group_name_H-M   'P 1'
#
loop_
_entity.id
_entity.type
_entity.pdbx_description
1 polymer ?
#
loop_
_entity_poly.entity_id
_entity_poly.type
_entity_poly.pdbx_seq_one_letter_code
_entity_poly.pdbx_strand_id
1 'polypeptide(L)'
;MSSFYDQISTINTNDKSIVATVVEGDYLGEKALFSKGKIVFQSDAKEFLHIHSKIILKITQTGIITIEGNRIFCEILGAEKKLVICGGGHVSIPIIKLGRMADFSVTVIEDRFSFANNASLAGANQVICEPFEQALKKIKGDKHTFFVIVEYYHKSAVPNCKEMR
;
A
#
# COMPACT_ATOMS: atom_id res chain seq x y z
N MET A 1 6.33 -28.15 9.17
CA MET A 1 5.36 -27.03 9.20
C MET A 1 6.06 -25.80 8.65
N SER A 2 5.43 -25.08 7.71
CA SER A 2 5.95 -23.81 7.22
C SER A 2 5.96 -22.80 8.38
N SER A 3 7.07 -22.09 8.56
CA SER A 3 7.20 -21.12 9.65
C SER A 3 6.31 -19.90 9.39
N PHE A 4 6.02 -19.12 10.44
CA PHE A 4 5.32 -17.84 10.31
C PHE A 4 5.97 -16.92 9.27
N TYR A 5 7.31 -16.88 9.21
CA TYR A 5 8.05 -16.01 8.29
C TYR A 5 7.94 -16.47 6.83
N ASP A 6 7.84 -17.78 6.59
CA ASP A 6 7.59 -18.33 5.24
C ASP A 6 6.19 -17.93 4.73
N GLN A 7 5.21 -17.85 5.64
CA GLN A 7 3.85 -17.41 5.28
C GLN A 7 3.81 -15.91 5.00
N ILE A 8 4.59 -15.10 5.71
CA ILE A 8 4.71 -13.66 5.42
C ILE A 8 5.37 -13.41 4.06
N SER A 9 6.45 -14.12 3.73
CA SER A 9 7.21 -13.88 2.49
C SER A 9 6.43 -14.23 1.22
N THR A 10 5.38 -15.04 1.34
CA THR A 10 4.52 -15.46 0.24
C THR A 10 3.25 -14.60 0.08
N ILE A 11 3.01 -13.65 0.99
CA ILE A 11 1.88 -12.72 0.89
C ILE A 11 2.11 -11.69 -0.22
N ASN A 12 1.08 -11.48 -1.03
CA ASN A 12 1.01 -10.38 -1.97
C ASN A 12 0.76 -9.05 -1.24
N THR A 13 1.64 -8.07 -1.43
CA THR A 13 1.59 -6.75 -0.79
C THR A 13 0.41 -5.88 -1.23
N ASN A 14 -0.24 -6.21 -2.35
CA ASN A 14 -1.47 -5.53 -2.80
C ASN A 14 -2.72 -6.03 -2.07
N ASP A 15 -2.66 -7.22 -1.47
CA ASP A 15 -3.77 -7.79 -0.73
C ASP A 15 -3.71 -7.33 0.72
N LYS A 16 -4.85 -6.90 1.27
CA LYS A 16 -4.95 -6.57 2.69
C LYS A 16 -4.63 -7.83 3.51
N SER A 17 -3.53 -7.79 4.25
CA SER A 17 -3.13 -8.86 5.17
C SER A 17 -2.99 -8.30 6.57
N ILE A 18 -3.28 -9.11 7.59
CA ILE A 18 -3.26 -8.67 9.00
C ILE A 18 -2.55 -9.74 9.82
N VAL A 19 -1.52 -9.36 10.55
CA VAL A 19 -0.97 -10.17 11.64
C VAL A 19 -1.64 -9.73 12.93
N ALA A 20 -2.33 -10.66 13.59
CA ALA A 20 -2.84 -10.45 14.93
C ALA A 20 -1.94 -11.20 15.93
N THR A 21 -1.53 -10.53 17.00
CA THR A 21 -0.78 -11.12 18.10
C THR A 21 -1.42 -10.72 19.42
N VAL A 22 -1.78 -11.68 20.26
CA VAL A 22 -2.25 -11.39 21.62
C VAL A 22 -1.04 -10.98 22.47
N VAL A 23 -1.06 -9.75 22.98
CA VAL A 23 0.04 -9.13 23.74
C VAL A 23 -0.26 -9.02 25.23
N GLU A 24 -1.51 -9.26 25.65
CA GLU A 24 -1.92 -9.30 27.07
C GLU A 24 -3.20 -10.14 27.22
N GLY A 25 -3.33 -10.86 28.34
CA GLY A 25 -4.49 -11.67 28.70
C GLY A 25 -4.24 -13.19 28.64
N ASP A 26 -5.31 -13.98 28.75
CA ASP A 26 -5.28 -15.45 28.88
C ASP A 26 -4.72 -16.18 27.65
N TYR A 27 -4.70 -15.49 26.51
CA TYR A 27 -4.25 -16.01 25.22
C TYR A 27 -2.91 -15.43 24.77
N LEU A 28 -2.14 -14.85 25.71
CA LEU A 28 -0.84 -14.23 25.46
C LEU A 28 0.07 -15.09 24.56
N GLY A 29 0.59 -14.46 23.49
CA GLY A 29 1.49 -15.09 22.53
C GLY A 29 0.79 -15.77 21.35
N GLU A 30 -0.53 -15.95 21.39
CA GLU A 30 -1.28 -16.46 20.24
C GLU A 30 -1.13 -15.49 19.05
N LYS A 31 -0.85 -16.06 17.87
CA LYS A 31 -0.57 -15.33 16.64
C LYS A 31 -1.33 -15.94 15.47
N ALA A 32 -1.95 -15.08 14.67
CA ALA A 32 -2.63 -15.47 13.45
C ALA A 32 -2.29 -14.49 12.33
N LEU A 33 -2.16 -15.00 11.11
CA LEU A 33 -2.01 -14.22 9.90
C LEU A 33 -3.27 -14.40 9.06
N PHE A 34 -3.87 -13.28 8.69
CA PHE A 34 -5.02 -13.22 7.81
C PHE A 34 -4.59 -12.63 6.48
N SER A 35 -4.98 -13.24 5.37
CA SER A 35 -4.80 -12.69 4.03
C SER A 35 -6.02 -13.02 3.18
N LYS A 36 -6.47 -12.07 2.34
CA LYS A 36 -7.69 -12.21 1.52
C LYS A 36 -8.93 -12.65 2.30
N GLY A 37 -9.06 -12.19 3.55
CA GLY A 37 -10.19 -12.54 4.41
C GLY A 37 -10.15 -13.96 5.00
N LYS A 38 -9.06 -14.70 4.82
CA LYS A 38 -8.88 -16.07 5.34
C LYS A 38 -7.68 -16.12 6.27
N ILE A 39 -7.68 -17.07 7.20
CA ILE A 39 -6.50 -17.38 8.00
C ILE A 39 -5.52 -18.18 7.13
N VAL A 40 -4.26 -17.76 7.10
CA VAL A 40 -3.18 -18.42 6.35
C VAL A 40 -2.09 -18.97 7.28
N PHE A 41 -2.02 -18.45 8.50
CA PHE A 41 -1.19 -19.00 9.57
C PHE A 41 -1.90 -18.85 10.91
N GLN A 42 -1.70 -19.82 11.79
CA GLN A 42 -2.11 -19.78 13.18
C GLN A 42 -1.07 -20.50 14.03
N SER A 43 -0.69 -19.92 15.16
CA SER A 43 0.06 -20.64 16.20
C SER A 43 -0.82 -21.68 16.88
N ASP A 44 -0.25 -22.76 17.42
CA ASP A 44 -0.97 -23.86 18.10
C ASP A 44 -1.76 -23.46 19.37
N ALA A 45 -1.88 -22.18 19.68
CA ALA A 45 -2.64 -21.68 20.82
C ALA A 45 -4.14 -21.64 20.52
N LYS A 46 -4.93 -22.20 21.46
CA LYS A 46 -6.27 -21.87 21.98
C LYS A 46 -7.40 -21.30 21.08
N GLU A 47 -7.19 -21.14 19.78
CA GLU A 47 -8.15 -20.74 18.74
C GLU A 47 -8.88 -19.38 18.91
N PHE A 48 -8.45 -18.54 19.84
CA PHE A 48 -9.11 -17.26 20.14
C PHE A 48 -9.11 -16.30 18.94
N LEU A 49 -7.96 -16.16 18.24
CA LEU A 49 -7.87 -15.29 17.07
C LEU A 49 -8.72 -15.83 15.90
N HIS A 50 -8.90 -17.14 15.80
CA HIS A 50 -9.77 -17.76 14.80
C HIS A 50 -11.24 -17.42 15.07
N ILE A 51 -11.69 -17.61 16.32
CA ILE A 51 -13.05 -17.31 16.77
C ILE A 51 -13.40 -15.83 16.52
N HIS A 52 -12.47 -14.92 16.80
CA HIS A 52 -12.66 -13.47 16.62
C HIS A 52 -12.21 -12.93 15.26
N SER A 53 -11.95 -13.80 14.27
CA SER A 53 -11.51 -13.43 12.92
C SER A 53 -12.41 -12.36 12.26
N LYS A 54 -13.73 -12.43 12.44
CA LYS A 54 -14.68 -11.45 11.90
C LYS A 54 -14.45 -10.03 12.42
N ILE A 55 -13.98 -9.88 13.65
CA ILE A 55 -13.64 -8.58 14.25
C ILE A 55 -12.29 -8.13 13.71
N ILE A 56 -11.29 -9.02 13.73
CA ILE A 56 -9.92 -8.74 13.28
C ILE A 56 -9.88 -8.32 11.80
N LEU A 57 -10.63 -8.99 10.93
CA LEU A 57 -10.67 -8.68 9.50
C LEU A 57 -11.23 -7.29 9.17
N LYS A 58 -12.01 -6.68 10.10
CA LYS A 58 -12.53 -5.32 9.95
C LYS A 58 -11.49 -4.24 10.27
N ILE A 59 -10.36 -4.57 10.91
CA ILE A 59 -9.33 -3.60 11.28
C ILE A 59 -8.71 -2.97 10.05
N THR A 60 -8.69 -1.64 9.98
CA THR A 60 -8.20 -0.86 8.83
C THR A 60 -6.91 -0.11 9.09
N GLN A 61 -6.45 -0.08 10.34
CA GLN A 61 -5.19 0.55 10.73
C GLN A 61 -4.42 -0.36 11.70
N THR A 62 -3.09 -0.31 11.63
CA THR A 62 -2.23 -0.99 12.61
C THR A 62 -2.46 -0.40 14.01
N GLY A 63 -2.59 -1.25 15.02
CA GLY A 63 -2.81 -0.79 16.40
C GLY A 63 -3.19 -1.92 17.36
N ILE A 64 -3.52 -1.54 18.59
CA ILE A 64 -3.98 -2.47 19.63
C ILE A 64 -5.50 -2.37 19.77
N ILE A 65 -6.16 -3.53 19.78
CA ILE A 65 -7.58 -3.67 20.11
C ILE A 65 -7.75 -4.53 21.36
N THR A 66 -8.88 -4.41 22.04
CA THR A 66 -9.22 -5.28 23.18
C THR A 66 -10.44 -6.11 22.82
N ILE A 67 -10.35 -7.42 22.98
CA ILE A 67 -11.45 -8.37 22.80
C ILE A 67 -11.50 -9.25 24.04
N GLU A 68 -12.64 -9.28 24.74
CA GLU A 68 -12.85 -10.15 25.91
C GLU A 68 -11.71 -10.08 26.95
N GLY A 69 -11.25 -8.87 27.28
CA GLY A 69 -10.16 -8.65 28.24
C GLY A 69 -8.74 -8.94 27.72
N ASN A 70 -8.59 -9.42 26.49
CA ASN A 70 -7.31 -9.67 25.85
C ASN A 70 -6.91 -8.50 24.93
N ARG A 71 -5.67 -8.04 25.02
CA ARG A 71 -5.13 -7.01 24.12
C ARG A 71 -4.46 -7.68 22.94
N ILE A 72 -4.85 -7.28 21.74
CA ILE A 72 -4.38 -7.85 20.48
C ILE A 72 -3.72 -6.73 19.69
N PHE A 73 -2.44 -6.88 19.39
CA PHE A 73 -1.78 -6.06 18.41
C PHE A 73 -2.11 -6.58 17.00
N CYS A 74 -2.79 -5.75 16.21
CA CYS A 74 -3.12 -6.01 14.83
C CYS A 74 -2.21 -5.16 13.94
N GLU A 75 -1.32 -5.80 13.22
CA GLU A 75 -0.44 -5.18 12.23
C GLU A 75 -1.00 -5.45 10.82
N ILE A 76 -1.26 -4.39 10.06
CA ILE A 76 -1.67 -4.53 8.67
C ILE A 76 -0.43 -4.63 7.79
N LEU A 77 -0.27 -5.79 7.16
CA LEU A 77 0.79 -6.08 6.20
C LEU A 77 0.28 -5.79 4.79
N GLY A 78 1.12 -5.16 3.99
CA GLY A 78 0.75 -4.71 2.65
C GLY A 78 -0.17 -3.49 2.72
N ALA A 79 0.30 -2.41 2.11
CA ALA A 79 -0.41 -1.15 1.83
C ALA A 79 0.66 -0.14 1.41
N GLU A 80 1.58 -0.54 0.53
CA GLU A 80 2.59 0.38 0.02
C GLU A 80 1.86 1.59 -0.56
N LYS A 81 2.10 2.77 0.01
CA LYS A 81 1.46 3.99 -0.44
C LYS A 81 2.09 4.35 -1.77
N LYS A 82 1.29 4.39 -2.83
CA LYS A 82 1.76 4.71 -4.19
C LYS A 82 1.37 6.13 -4.51
N LEU A 83 2.32 6.94 -4.97
CA LEU A 83 2.08 8.31 -5.42
C LEU A 83 2.36 8.39 -6.91
N VAL A 84 1.31 8.59 -7.72
CA VAL A 84 1.41 8.77 -9.16
C VAL A 84 1.32 10.26 -9.46
N ILE A 85 2.40 10.84 -9.96
CA ILE A 85 2.45 12.26 -10.33
C ILE A 85 2.32 12.36 -11.84
N CYS A 86 1.26 13.03 -12.30
CA CYS A 86 1.03 13.31 -13.71
C CYS A 86 1.65 14.68 -14.04
N GLY A 87 2.80 14.68 -14.71
CA GLY A 87 3.62 15.84 -15.03
C GLY A 87 4.96 15.82 -14.28
N GLY A 88 6.06 16.11 -14.97
CA GLY A 88 7.45 16.12 -14.48
C GLY A 88 8.07 17.52 -14.44
N GLY A 89 7.25 18.57 -14.49
CA GLY A 89 7.71 19.96 -14.46
C GLY A 89 8.35 20.37 -13.14
N HIS A 90 8.82 21.63 -13.05
CA HIS A 90 9.49 22.17 -11.86
C HIS A 90 8.69 21.97 -10.57
N VAL A 91 7.37 22.11 -10.63
CA VAL A 91 6.47 21.94 -9.47
C VAL A 91 6.46 20.49 -8.96
N SER A 92 6.71 19.50 -9.83
CA SER A 92 6.70 18.09 -9.47
C SER A 92 7.95 17.67 -8.69
N ILE A 93 9.09 18.36 -8.85
CA ILE A 93 10.35 18.03 -8.17
C ILE A 93 10.22 18.02 -6.63
N PRO A 94 9.70 19.07 -5.97
CA PRO A 94 9.49 19.01 -4.52
C PRO A 94 8.45 17.96 -4.12
N ILE A 95 7.42 17.71 -4.95
CA ILE A 95 6.39 16.70 -4.67
C ILE A 95 6.99 15.30 -4.69
N ILE A 96 7.88 15.00 -5.65
CA ILE A 96 8.62 13.74 -5.72
C ILE A 96 9.41 13.54 -4.43
N LYS A 97 10.20 14.55 -4.03
CA LYS A 97 11.02 14.48 -2.80
C LYS A 97 10.17 14.27 -1.55
N LEU A 98 9.06 15.02 -1.42
CA LEU A 98 8.13 14.88 -0.30
C LEU A 98 7.46 13.50 -0.28
N GLY A 99 7.05 12.98 -1.43
CA GLY A 99 6.51 11.64 -1.56
C GLY A 99 7.49 10.58 -1.07
N ARG A 100 8.75 10.67 -1.51
CA ARG A 100 9.82 9.77 -1.05
C ARG A 100 10.07 9.88 0.45
N MET A 101 10.11 11.10 0.99
CA MET A 101 10.28 11.35 2.44
C MET A 101 9.12 10.79 3.26
N ALA A 102 7.91 10.80 2.72
CA ALA A 102 6.71 10.25 3.35
C ALA A 102 6.52 8.74 3.10
N ASP A 103 7.56 8.06 2.61
CA ASP A 103 7.59 6.62 2.33
C ASP A 103 6.56 6.17 1.28
N PHE A 104 6.29 7.04 0.28
CA PHE A 104 5.55 6.64 -0.91
C PHE A 104 6.48 6.02 -1.95
N SER A 105 5.96 5.01 -2.65
CA SER A 105 6.46 4.56 -3.94
C SER A 105 6.02 5.56 -5.00
N VAL A 106 6.94 6.41 -5.46
CA VAL A 106 6.64 7.53 -6.36
C VAL A 106 6.83 7.12 -7.81
N THR A 107 5.75 7.15 -8.59
CA THR A 107 5.77 6.99 -10.06
C THR A 107 5.46 8.34 -10.70
N VAL A 108 6.26 8.76 -11.69
CA VAL A 108 6.01 9.99 -12.46
C VAL A 108 5.66 9.63 -13.90
N ILE A 109 4.60 10.23 -14.43
CA ILE A 109 4.23 10.17 -15.85
C ILE A 109 4.55 11.53 -16.47
N GLU A 110 5.36 11.55 -17.53
CA GLU A 110 5.72 12.78 -18.23
C GLU A 110 6.18 12.42 -19.64
N ASP A 111 5.57 12.98 -20.68
CA ASP A 111 5.84 12.61 -22.07
C ASP A 111 7.08 13.30 -22.66
N ARG A 112 7.57 14.37 -22.02
CA ARG A 112 8.80 15.07 -22.42
C ARG A 112 10.02 14.51 -21.69
N PHE A 113 10.92 13.93 -22.47
CA PHE A 113 12.14 13.28 -21.99
C PHE A 113 12.97 14.11 -20.99
N SER A 114 13.15 15.41 -21.21
CA SER A 114 13.92 16.27 -20.31
C SER A 114 13.32 16.37 -18.91
N PHE A 115 11.99 16.47 -18.82
CA PHE A 115 11.27 16.54 -17.55
C PHE A 115 11.20 15.16 -16.88
N ALA A 116 11.00 14.08 -17.66
CA ALA A 116 11.08 12.71 -17.16
C ALA A 116 12.47 12.41 -16.55
N ASN A 117 13.56 12.84 -17.20
CA ASN A 117 14.91 12.67 -16.67
C ASN A 117 15.10 13.44 -15.35
N ASN A 118 14.59 14.67 -15.25
CA ASN A 118 14.63 15.45 -14.01
C ASN A 118 13.86 14.76 -12.87
N ALA A 119 12.72 14.14 -13.17
CA ALA A 119 11.95 13.39 -12.19
C ALA A 119 12.72 12.16 -11.66
N SER A 120 13.43 11.45 -12.54
CA SER A 120 14.33 10.35 -12.16
C SER A 120 15.45 10.85 -11.24
N LEU A 121 16.14 11.94 -11.62
CA LEU A 121 17.18 12.57 -10.82
C LEU A 121 16.66 13.11 -9.47
N ALA A 122 15.40 13.51 -9.40
CA ALA A 122 14.75 13.94 -8.16
C ALA A 122 14.43 12.78 -7.20
N GLY A 123 14.59 11.54 -7.65
CA GLY A 123 14.42 10.34 -6.85
C GLY A 123 13.05 9.68 -7.00
N ALA A 124 12.35 9.83 -8.12
CA ALA A 124 11.17 8.99 -8.38
C ALA A 124 11.57 7.50 -8.40
N ASN A 125 10.74 6.61 -7.85
CA ASN A 125 10.96 5.16 -7.91
C ASN A 125 10.83 4.65 -9.35
N GLN A 126 9.88 5.23 -10.09
CA GLN A 126 9.62 4.90 -11.49
C GLN A 126 9.30 6.17 -12.27
N VAL A 127 9.77 6.24 -13.51
CA VAL A 127 9.37 7.29 -14.46
C VAL A 127 8.87 6.62 -15.74
N ILE A 128 7.69 7.01 -16.18
CA ILE A 128 7.06 6.54 -17.41
C ILE A 128 7.08 7.71 -18.41
N CYS A 129 7.98 7.62 -19.39
CA CYS A 129 8.17 8.66 -20.40
C CYS A 129 7.24 8.43 -21.61
N GLU A 130 5.93 8.56 -21.41
CA GLU A 130 4.90 8.28 -22.42
C GLU A 130 3.70 9.23 -22.27
N PRO A 131 2.85 9.36 -23.31
CA PRO A 131 1.57 10.07 -23.18
C PRO A 131 0.70 9.49 -22.05
N PHE A 132 0.01 10.36 -21.32
CA PHE A 132 -0.74 10.00 -20.10
C PHE A 132 -1.69 8.82 -20.28
N GLU A 133 -2.47 8.78 -21.36
CA GLU A 133 -3.43 7.71 -21.62
C GLU A 133 -2.74 6.33 -21.74
N GLN A 134 -1.54 6.28 -22.31
CA GLN A 134 -0.77 5.04 -22.46
C GLN A 134 -0.12 4.63 -21.14
N ALA A 135 0.42 5.59 -20.41
CA ALA A 135 1.05 5.36 -19.12
C ALA A 135 0.03 4.89 -18.07
N LEU A 136 -1.16 5.49 -18.02
CA LEU A 136 -2.21 5.13 -17.05
C LEU A 136 -2.72 3.70 -17.24
N LYS A 137 -2.80 3.21 -18.48
CA LYS A 137 -3.15 1.80 -18.76
C LYS A 137 -2.16 0.79 -18.13
N LYS A 138 -0.94 1.22 -17.79
CA LYS A 138 0.09 0.40 -17.16
C LYS A 138 0.06 0.45 -15.63
N ILE A 139 -0.66 1.42 -15.06
CA ILE A 139 -0.73 1.62 -13.62
C ILE A 139 -2.00 0.96 -13.09
N LYS A 140 -1.81 0.00 -12.17
CA LYS A 140 -2.93 -0.58 -11.42
C LYS A 140 -3.21 0.29 -10.19
N GLY A 141 -4.23 1.13 -10.29
CA GLY A 141 -4.79 1.86 -9.16
C GLY A 141 -5.34 0.91 -8.09
N ASP A 142 -5.21 1.30 -6.83
CA ASP A 142 -5.96 0.70 -5.72
C ASP A 142 -6.24 1.76 -4.65
N LYS A 143 -6.82 1.35 -3.52
CA LYS A 143 -7.14 2.24 -2.38
C LYS A 143 -5.93 2.92 -1.72
N HIS A 144 -4.71 2.53 -2.06
CA HIS A 144 -3.45 3.10 -1.58
C HIS A 144 -2.66 3.81 -2.69
N THR A 145 -3.24 3.94 -3.90
CA THR A 145 -2.68 4.75 -4.98
C THR A 145 -3.31 6.14 -4.98
N PHE A 146 -2.47 7.16 -4.88
CA PHE A 146 -2.86 8.57 -4.88
C PHE A 146 -2.33 9.23 -6.16
N PHE A 147 -3.19 9.94 -6.87
CA PHE A 147 -2.82 10.67 -8.08
C PHE A 147 -2.68 12.16 -7.78
N VAL A 148 -1.58 12.75 -8.22
CA VAL A 148 -1.31 14.19 -8.14
C VAL A 148 -1.13 14.72 -9.55
N ILE A 149 -2.09 15.49 -10.02
CA ILE A 149 -2.09 16.03 -11.39
C ILE A 149 -1.45 17.41 -11.37
N VAL A 150 -0.30 17.54 -12.00
CA VAL A 150 0.53 18.74 -12.02
C VAL A 150 0.88 19.05 -13.46
N GLU A 151 -0.11 19.55 -14.18
CA GLU A 151 0.04 19.93 -15.58
C GLU A 151 -0.37 21.39 -15.81
N TYR A 152 0.40 22.07 -16.65
CA TYR A 152 0.04 23.38 -17.18
C TYR A 152 -0.27 23.21 -18.67
N TYR A 153 -1.56 23.24 -19.00
CA TYR A 153 -2.11 23.50 -20.33
C TYR A 153 -1.69 22.55 -21.47
N HIS A 154 -2.42 21.44 -21.64
CA HIS A 154 -2.60 20.77 -22.93
C HIS A 154 -4.07 20.33 -23.09
N LYS A 155 -4.70 20.65 -24.23
CA LYS A 155 -6.12 20.32 -24.53
C LYS A 155 -6.43 18.81 -24.51
N SER A 156 -5.40 17.97 -24.48
CA SER A 156 -5.46 16.51 -24.43
C SER A 156 -5.07 15.92 -23.05
N ALA A 157 -4.79 16.77 -22.06
CA ALA A 157 -4.02 16.43 -20.85
C ALA A 157 -4.84 16.50 -19.55
N VAL A 158 -6.15 16.28 -19.62
CA VAL A 158 -6.86 15.85 -18.41
C VAL A 158 -6.94 14.34 -18.52
N PRO A 159 -6.07 13.59 -17.81
CA PRO A 159 -6.25 12.15 -17.76
C PRO A 159 -7.67 11.87 -17.29
N ASN A 160 -8.41 11.07 -18.06
CA ASN A 160 -9.82 10.83 -17.80
C ASN A 160 -9.94 10.27 -16.39
N CYS A 161 -10.60 10.99 -15.47
CA CYS A 161 -10.69 10.58 -14.07
C CYS A 161 -11.29 9.17 -13.89
N LYS A 162 -11.95 8.61 -14.92
CA LYS A 162 -12.41 7.22 -14.96
C LYS A 162 -11.27 6.20 -15.01
N GLU A 163 -10.11 6.55 -15.55
CA GLU A 163 -8.93 5.67 -15.68
C GLU A 163 -8.04 5.67 -14.42
N MET A 164 -8.36 6.50 -13.42
CA MET A 164 -7.59 6.64 -12.17
C MET A 164 -8.14 5.80 -11.00
N ARG A 165 -9.11 4.92 -11.26
CA ARG A 165 -9.77 4.09 -10.24
C ARG A 165 -9.32 2.65 -10.27
#